data_AF-A0A9W6WZW0-F1
#
_entry.id   AF-A0A9W6WZW0-F1
#
_cell.length_a   1.000
_cell.length_b   1.000
_cell.length_c   1.000
_cell.angle_alpha   90.00
_cell.angle_beta   90.00
_cell.angle_gamma   90.00
#
_symmetry.space_group_name_H-M   'P 1'
#
loop_
_entity.id
_entity.type
_entity.pdbx_description
1 polymer ?
#
loop_
_entity_poly.entity_id
_entity_poly.type
_entity_poly.pdbx_seq_one_letter_code
_entity_poly.pdbx_strand_id
1 'polypeptide(L)' 'MPPNDLSIKVEQVKRFLNKGHKVKVTIRFNQAFHLKEQSLRQLEHIETLIDAETGVPSGQPRTQFGGVYVYYSPAN' A
#
# COMPACT_ATOMS: atom_id res chain seq x y z
N MET A 1 1.14 13.87 -1.30
CA MET A 1 0.04 13.59 -0.37
C MET A 1 0.40 14.23 0.95
N PRO A 2 -0.44 15.11 1.52
CA PRO A 2 -0.22 15.65 2.86
C PRO A 2 -0.08 14.50 3.88
N PRO A 3 0.75 14.63 4.93
CA PRO A 3 0.95 13.56 5.92
C PRO A 3 -0.35 13.03 6.54
N ASN A 4 -1.34 13.92 6.73
CA ASN A 4 -2.65 13.58 7.30
C ASN A 4 -3.50 12.69 6.37
N ASP A 5 -3.35 12.83 5.05
CA ASP A 5 -4.10 12.01 4.09
C ASP A 5 -3.56 10.58 4.05
N LEU A 6 -2.26 10.40 4.34
CA LEU A 6 -1.62 9.08 4.38
C LEU A 6 -2.11 8.28 5.59
N SER A 7 -2.09 8.87 6.79
CA SER A 7 -2.55 8.19 8.01
C SER A 7 -4.01 7.76 7.88
N ILE A 8 -4.89 8.64 7.39
CA ILE A 8 -6.31 8.32 7.14
C ILE A 8 -6.47 7.14 6.18
N LYS A 9 -5.68 7.08 5.11
CA LYS A 9 -5.74 5.98 4.15
C LYS A 9 -5.20 4.67 4.73
N VAL A 10 -4.15 4.71 5.54
CA VAL A 10 -3.64 3.53 6.24
C VAL A 10 -4.71 2.99 7.19
N GLU A 11 -5.38 3.85 7.96
CA GLU A 11 -6.48 3.44 8.83
C GLU A 11 -7.64 2.81 8.05
N GLN A 12 -7.96 3.33 6.86
CA GLN A 12 -8.94 2.69 5.97
C GLN A 12 -8.49 1.29 5.51
N VAL A 13 -7.22 1.13 5.13
CA VAL A 13 -6.64 -0.18 4.76
C VAL A 13 -6.78 -1.17 5.92
N LYS A 14 -6.38 -0.77 7.13
CA LYS A 14 -6.53 -1.60 8.34
C LYS A 14 -7.98 -2.02 8.59
N ARG A 15 -8.93 -1.10 8.42
CA ARG A 15 -10.38 -1.40 8.57
C ARG A 15 -10.89 -2.42 7.55
N PHE A 16 -10.40 -2.39 6.30
CA PHE A 16 -10.78 -3.40 5.31
C PHE A 16 -10.16 -4.77 5.63
N LEU A 17 -8.88 -4.80 6.04
CA LEU A 17 -8.19 -6.02 6.42
C LEU A 17 -8.85 -6.70 7.64
N ASN A 18 -9.19 -5.92 8.67
CA ASN A 18 -9.92 -6.42 9.85
C ASN A 18 -11.31 -6.99 9.55
N LYS A 19 -11.89 -6.67 8.38
CA LYS A 19 -13.15 -7.26 7.89
C LYS A 19 -12.95 -8.53 7.08
N GLY A 20 -11.71 -9.03 6.95
CA GLY A 20 -11.39 -10.21 6.15
C GLY A 20 -11.25 -9.91 4.65
N HIS A 21 -11.13 -8.64 4.23
CA HIS A 21 -10.95 -8.29 2.82
C HIS A 21 -9.48 -8.20 2.42
N LYS A 22 -9.15 -8.70 1.23
CA LYS A 22 -7.87 -8.42 0.58
C LYS A 22 -7.88 -7.00 0.00
N VAL A 23 -6.79 -6.28 0.18
CA VAL A 23 -6.68 -4.87 -0.23
C VAL A 23 -5.53 -4.69 -1.21
N LYS A 24 -5.76 -3.99 -2.32
CA LYS A 24 -4.70 -3.57 -3.25
C LYS A 24 -4.33 -2.11 -2.98
N VAL A 25 -3.11 -1.86 -2.54
CA VAL A 25 -2.58 -0.50 -2.38
C VAL A 25 -1.76 -0.15 -3.61
N THR A 26 -2.11 0.94 -4.30
CA THR A 26 -1.43 1.39 -5.52
C THR A 26 -0.97 2.83 -5.38
N ILE A 27 0.29 3.09 -5.70
CA ILE A 27 0.86 4.43 -5.85
C ILE A 27 1.04 4.68 -7.34
N ARG A 28 0.33 5.68 -7.86
CA ARG A 28 0.37 6.05 -9.28
C ARG A 28 1.31 7.23 -9.49
N PHE A 29 2.17 7.10 -10.49
CA PHE A 29 3.05 8.15 -11.01
C PHE A 29 2.79 8.46 -12.50
N ASN A 30 1.77 7.83 -13.11
CA ASN A 30 1.40 8.00 -14.52
C ASN A 30 2.62 7.85 -15.45
N GLN A 31 2.96 8.90 -16.20
CA GLN A 31 4.11 8.91 -17.12
C GLN A 31 5.41 9.40 -16.46
N ALA A 32 5.38 9.81 -15.19
CA ALA A 32 6.56 10.25 -14.46
C ALA A 32 7.37 9.05 -13.94
N PHE A 33 7.92 8.25 -14.87
CA PHE A 33 8.61 6.99 -14.56
C PHE A 33 9.81 7.16 -13.63
N HIS A 34 10.42 8.34 -13.59
CA HIS A 34 11.50 8.68 -12.65
C HIS A 34 11.05 8.62 -11.18
N LEU A 35 9.74 8.72 -10.89
CA LEU A 35 9.18 8.60 -9.54
C LEU A 35 8.95 7.15 -9.10
N LYS A 36 9.26 6.15 -9.94
CA LYS A 36 9.04 4.74 -9.62
C LYS A 36 9.75 4.34 -8.32
N GLU A 37 11.03 4.68 -8.19
CA GLU A 37 11.83 4.34 -7.00
C GLU A 37 11.29 5.00 -5.72
N GLN A 38 10.90 6.28 -5.82
CA GLN A 38 10.26 6.97 -4.70
C GLN A 38 8.93 6.31 -4.32
N SER A 39 8.16 5.87 -5.32
CA SER A 39 6.88 5.19 -5.10
C SER A 39 7.06 3.81 -4.46
N LEU A 40 8.13 3.09 -4.78
CA LEU A 40 8.46 1.83 -4.10
C LEU A 40 8.77 2.07 -2.63
N ARG A 41 9.61 3.05 -2.29
CA ARG A 41 9.90 3.42 -0.90
C ARG A 41 8.65 3.86 -0.13
N GLN A 42 7.72 4.52 -0.81
CA GLN A 42 6.45 4.90 -0.19
C GLN A 42 5.56 3.68 0.07
N LEU A 43 5.57 2.66 -0.78
CA LEU A 43 4.89 1.38 -0.48
C LEU A 43 5.53 0.67 0.72
N GLU A 44 6.86 0.61 0.78
CA GLU A 44 7.59 0.05 1.93
C GLU A 44 7.27 0.81 3.22
N HIS A 45 7.21 2.14 3.16
CA HIS A 45 6.80 2.93 4.32
C HIS A 45 5.36 2.63 4.75
N ILE A 46 4.42 2.47 3.81
CA ILE A 46 3.04 2.06 4.13
C ILE A 46 3.01 0.69 4.80
N GLU A 47 3.84 -0.25 4.34
CA GLU A 47 3.97 -1.58 4.95
C GLU A 47 4.38 -1.48 6.42
N THR A 48 5.34 -0.61 6.77
CA THR A 48 5.74 -0.38 8.17
C THR A 48 4.64 0.19 9.07
N LEU A 49 3.57 0.74 8.49
CA LEU A 49 2.44 1.31 9.21
C LEU A 49 1.29 0.32 9.38
N ILE A 50 1.34 -0.84 8.72
CA ILE A 50 0.33 -1.90 8.81
C ILE A 50 0.89 -2.99 9.73
N ASP A 51 0.27 -3.15 10.89
CA ASP A 51 0.69 -4.14 11.89
C ASP A 51 0.48 -5.57 11.34
N ALA A 52 1.43 -6.47 11.61
CA ALA A 52 1.39 -7.85 11.13
C ALA A 52 0.15 -8.63 11.60
N GLU A 53 -0.46 -8.21 12.71
CA GLU A 53 -1.71 -8.76 13.25
C GLU A 53 -2.96 -8.29 12.48
N THR A 54 -2.84 -7.18 11.73
CA THR A 54 -3.94 -6.65 10.90
C THR A 54 -3.89 -7.22 9.48
N GLY A 55 -2.70 -7.25 8.88
CA GLY A 55 -2.54 -7.86 7.55
C GLY A 55 -1.10 -7.95 7.09
N VAL A 56 -0.88 -8.82 6.11
CA VAL A 56 0.44 -9.17 5.58
C VAL A 56 0.53 -8.91 4.08
N PRO A 57 1.67 -8.42 3.57
CA PRO A 57 1.89 -8.26 2.14
C PRO A 57 1.85 -9.62 1.44
N SER A 58 1.07 -9.71 0.37
CA SER A 58 0.90 -10.89 -0.47
C SER A 58 1.92 -10.89 -1.61
N GLY A 59 3.19 -10.88 -1.24
CA GLY A 59 4.34 -10.89 -2.15
C GLY A 59 4.94 -9.50 -2.42
N GLN A 60 5.86 -9.46 -3.39
CA GLN A 60 6.63 -8.24 -3.72
C GLN A 60 5.78 -7.18 -4.45
N PRO A 61 6.14 -5.89 -4.33
CA PRO A 61 5.55 -4.81 -5.13
C PRO A 61 5.65 -5.08 -6.64
N ARG A 62 4.57 -4.79 -7.36
CA ARG A 62 4.45 -4.99 -8.81
C ARG A 62 4.19 -3.67 -9.50
N THR A 63 4.63 -3.53 -10.75
CA THR A 63 4.34 -2.36 -11.59
C THR A 63 3.12 -2.60 -12.48
N GLN A 64 2.25 -1.60 -12.62
CA GLN A 64 1.12 -1.64 -13.56
C GLN A 64 0.67 -0.21 -13.93
N PHE A 65 0.49 0.04 -15.24
CA PHE A 65 -0.09 1.28 -15.81
C PHE A 65 0.45 2.59 -15.19
N GLY A 66 1.78 2.74 -15.10
CA GLY A 66 2.37 3.95 -14.51
C GLY A 66 2.20 4.04 -12.99
N GLY A 67 2.17 2.90 -12.31
CA GLY A 67 2.12 2.82 -10.85
C GLY A 67 2.80 1.57 -10.33
N VAL A 68 3.04 1.56 -9.03
CA VAL A 68 3.46 0.38 -8.26
C VAL A 68 2.35 0.01 -7.29
N TYR A 69 2.17 -1.27 -7.04
CA TYR A 69 1.17 -1.74 -6.10
C TYR A 69 1.63 -2.98 -5.35
N VAL A 70 1.04 -3.20 -4.18
CA VAL A 70 1.17 -4.43 -3.40
C VAL A 70 -0.23 -4.84 -2.93
N TYR A 71 -0.45 -6.14 -2.82
CA TYR A 71 -1.66 -6.68 -2.21
C TYR A 71 -1.38 -6.95 -0.73
N TYR A 72 -2.34 -6.65 0.13
CA TYR A 72 -2.36 -7.07 1.52
C TYR A 72 -3.49 -8.07 1.70
N SER A 73 -3.20 -9.14 2.45
CA SER A 73 -4.20 -10.10 2.91
C SER A 73 -4.40 -9.90 4.42
N PRO A 74 -5.63 -10.13 4.93
CA PRO A 74 -5.87 -10.19 6.36
C PRO A 74 -4.94 -11.21 7.03
N ALA A 75 -4.53 -10.94 8.27
CA ALA A 75 -3.70 -11.88 9.03
C ALA A 75 -4.49 -13.11 9.52
N ASN A 76 -5.83 -13.00 9.57
CA ASN A 76 -6.78 -14.02 10.03
C ASN A 76 -7.65 -14.54 8.88
#